data_AF-A0A329B4J7-F1
#
_entry.id   AF-A0A329B4J7-F1
#
_cell.length_a   1.000
_cell.length_b   1.000
_cell.length_c   1.000
_cell.angle_alpha   90.00
_cell.angle_beta   90.00
_cell.angle_gamma   90.00
#
_symmetry.space_group_name_H-M   'P 1'
#
loop_
_entity.id
_entity.type
_entity.pdbx_description
1 polymer ?
#
loop_
_entity_poly.entity_id
_entity_poly.type
_entity_poly.pdbx_seq_one_letter_code
_entity_poly.pdbx_strand_id
1 'polypeptide(L)'
;MLPFTRFRLLHWSLVIVFLVAYLTGDDGELLHVWTGYALIALLVVRLLVSLSGAAGFSPLIPRRATLRARNATTASRVLVLALVLGIIGTSVSGVLMIDNARAIGLAAAQAVPAAHASDGDDADGDERDAGLIASGSLEELHEFLANATLALAGLHVVLLFGWRRPLALTTLFGPGRRRTVSRPAATPSTPSAES
;
A
#
# COMPACT_ATOMS: atom_id res chain seq x y z
N MET A 1 -12.99 -21.69 -8.69
CA MET A 1 -13.28 -20.38 -8.08
C MET A 1 -12.28 -19.36 -8.60
N LEU A 2 -12.75 -18.33 -9.31
CA LEU A 2 -11.92 -17.47 -10.18
C LEU A 2 -10.88 -16.67 -9.37
N PRO A 3 -9.59 -16.66 -9.78
CA PRO A 3 -8.50 -16.01 -9.05
C PRO A 3 -8.77 -14.52 -8.78
N PHE A 4 -9.45 -13.82 -9.69
CA PHE A 4 -9.82 -12.41 -9.57
C PHE A 4 -10.64 -12.07 -8.32
N THR A 5 -11.51 -12.97 -7.86
CA THR A 5 -12.32 -12.72 -6.65
C THR A 5 -11.45 -12.75 -5.40
N ARG A 6 -10.45 -13.64 -5.34
CA ARG A 6 -9.55 -13.77 -4.19
C ARG A 6 -8.72 -12.51 -3.96
N PHE A 7 -8.21 -11.89 -5.03
CA PHE A 7 -7.45 -10.64 -4.93
C PHE A 7 -8.29 -9.46 -4.46
N ARG A 8 -9.54 -9.37 -4.94
CA ARG A 8 -10.47 -8.33 -4.50
C ARG A 8 -10.84 -8.51 -3.05
N LEU A 9 -11.13 -9.76 -2.63
CA LEU A 9 -11.40 -10.07 -1.23
C LEU A 9 -10.22 -9.68 -0.34
N LEU A 10 -8.99 -10.11 -0.66
CA LEU A 10 -7.80 -9.73 0.12
C LEU A 10 -7.58 -8.21 0.18
N HIS A 11 -7.85 -7.49 -0.90
CA HIS A 11 -7.75 -6.03 -0.91
C HIS A 11 -8.81 -5.37 -0.02
N TRP A 12 -10.07 -5.76 -0.17
CA TRP A 12 -11.17 -5.21 0.63
C TRP A 12 -11.03 -5.58 2.10
N SER A 13 -10.58 -6.79 2.42
CA SER A 13 -10.25 -7.19 3.79
C SER A 13 -9.17 -6.29 4.38
N LEU A 14 -8.10 -6.00 3.63
CA LEU A 14 -7.02 -5.10 4.10
C LEU A 14 -7.53 -3.67 4.33
N VAL A 15 -8.40 -3.16 3.45
CA VAL A 15 -9.02 -1.84 3.61
C VAL A 15 -9.92 -1.79 4.84
N ILE A 16 -10.78 -2.79 5.03
CA ILE A 16 -11.71 -2.86 6.17
C ILE A 16 -10.93 -2.95 7.47
N VAL A 17 -9.96 -3.87 7.58
CA VAL A 17 -9.17 -4.04 8.80
C VAL A 17 -8.34 -2.79 9.10
N PHE A 18 -7.73 -2.16 8.09
CA PHE A 18 -7.02 -0.90 8.25
C PHE A 18 -7.94 0.21 8.78
N LEU A 19 -9.15 0.34 8.22
CA LEU A 19 -10.10 1.35 8.63
C LEU A 19 -10.60 1.12 10.06
N VAL A 20 -10.89 -0.14 10.43
CA VAL A 20 -11.26 -0.49 11.81
C VAL A 20 -10.12 -0.15 12.75
N ALA A 21 -8.88 -0.55 12.44
CA ALA A 21 -7.71 -0.24 13.26
C ALA A 21 -7.55 1.27 13.48
N TYR A 22 -7.69 2.08 12.42
CA TYR A 22 -7.61 3.53 12.51
C TYR A 22 -8.71 4.12 13.41
N LEU A 23 -9.97 3.67 13.25
CA LEU A 23 -11.10 4.17 14.04
C LEU A 23 -11.06 3.72 15.50
N THR A 24 -10.44 2.58 15.81
CA THR A 24 -10.31 2.08 17.18
C THR A 24 -9.02 2.54 17.87
N GLY A 25 -8.19 3.38 17.22
CA GLY A 25 -6.91 3.82 17.75
C GLY A 25 -7.01 4.57 19.08
N ASP A 26 -8.03 5.41 19.24
CA ASP A 26 -8.15 6.31 20.40
C ASP A 26 -8.87 5.64 21.59
N ASP A 27 -10.04 5.03 21.35
CA ASP A 27 -10.91 4.51 22.43
C ASP A 27 -10.84 2.98 22.59
N GLY A 28 -10.19 2.28 21.66
CA GLY A 28 -10.32 0.84 21.47
C GLY A 28 -8.98 0.10 21.46
N GLU A 29 -8.06 0.43 22.35
CA GLU A 29 -6.67 -0.06 22.38
C GLU A 29 -6.55 -1.57 22.11
N LEU A 30 -7.33 -2.40 22.81
CA LEU A 30 -7.32 -3.85 22.58
C LEU A 30 -7.75 -4.22 21.15
N LEU A 31 -8.84 -3.63 20.66
CA LEU A 31 -9.30 -3.86 19.28
C LEU A 31 -8.29 -3.33 18.26
N HIS A 32 -7.66 -2.19 18.51
CA HIS A 32 -6.61 -1.62 17.67
C HIS A 32 -5.41 -2.58 17.56
N VAL A 33 -4.93 -3.13 18.68
CA VAL A 33 -3.84 -4.10 18.71
C VAL A 33 -4.19 -5.38 17.91
N TRP A 34 -5.36 -5.97 18.18
CA TRP A 34 -5.80 -7.18 17.47
C TRP A 34 -6.01 -6.95 15.98
N THR A 35 -6.59 -5.81 15.60
CA THR A 35 -6.78 -5.44 14.20
C THR A 35 -5.45 -5.09 13.52
N GLY A 36 -4.49 -4.53 14.24
CA GLY A 36 -3.10 -4.36 13.80
C GLY A 36 -2.43 -5.68 13.45
N TYR A 37 -2.53 -6.71 14.31
CA TYR A 37 -2.02 -8.04 13.99
C TYR A 37 -2.73 -8.68 12.80
N ALA A 38 -4.05 -8.53 12.71
CA ALA A 38 -4.82 -8.98 11.55
C ALA A 38 -4.36 -8.28 10.26
N LEU A 39 -4.07 -6.98 10.33
CA LEU A 39 -3.56 -6.18 9.22
C LEU A 39 -2.19 -6.69 8.75
N ILE A 40 -1.27 -6.96 9.69
CA ILE A 40 0.05 -7.53 9.40
C ILE A 40 -0.08 -8.88 8.71
N ALA A 41 -0.91 -9.79 9.25
CA ALA A 41 -1.12 -11.10 8.66
C ALA A 41 -1.68 -11.00 7.22
N LEU A 42 -2.70 -10.16 7.01
CA LEU A 42 -3.28 -9.91 5.69
C LEU A 42 -2.27 -9.30 4.72
N LEU A 43 -1.43 -8.37 5.20
CA LEU A 43 -0.37 -7.76 4.41
C LEU A 43 0.65 -8.81 3.97
N VAL A 44 1.14 -9.66 4.88
CA VAL A 44 2.08 -10.74 4.55
C VAL A 44 1.48 -11.68 3.50
N VAL A 45 0.24 -12.16 3.72
CA VAL A 45 -0.46 -13.00 2.75
C VAL A 45 -0.56 -12.30 1.40
N ARG A 46 -0.90 -11.00 1.38
CA ARG A 46 -0.98 -10.21 0.14
C ARG A 46 0.36 -10.12 -0.57
N LEU A 47 1.46 -9.88 0.14
CA LEU A 47 2.80 -9.86 -0.45
C LEU A 47 3.17 -11.23 -1.00
N LEU A 48 2.93 -12.31 -0.26
CA LEU A 48 3.20 -13.68 -0.72
C LEU A 48 2.41 -14.03 -1.98
N VAL A 49 1.12 -13.69 -2.04
CA VAL A 49 0.28 -13.90 -3.23
C VAL A 49 0.75 -13.02 -4.40
N SER A 50 1.21 -11.80 -4.13
CA SER A 50 1.79 -10.93 -5.16
C SER A 50 3.14 -11.44 -5.68
N LEU A 51 3.94 -12.07 -4.82
CA LEU A 51 5.28 -12.58 -5.15
C LEU A 51 5.24 -13.94 -5.85
N SER A 52 4.25 -14.77 -5.51
CA SER A 52 4.01 -16.08 -6.14
C SER A 52 3.49 -16.00 -7.58
N GLY A 53 3.36 -14.79 -8.15
CA GLY A 53 3.37 -14.61 -9.59
C GLY A 53 2.28 -15.38 -10.34
N ALA A 54 1.04 -15.41 -9.82
CA ALA A 54 -0.10 -15.90 -10.60
C ALA A 54 -0.30 -15.00 -11.84
N ALA A 55 0.33 -15.43 -12.94
CA ALA A 55 0.28 -14.97 -14.33
C ALA A 55 -0.46 -13.64 -14.56
N GLY A 56 0.27 -12.50 -14.54
CA GLY A 56 -0.29 -11.26 -15.07
C GLY A 56 0.32 -9.92 -14.65
N PHE A 57 1.34 -9.85 -13.79
CA PHE A 57 1.88 -8.55 -13.35
C PHE A 57 3.25 -8.20 -13.91
N SER A 58 3.27 -7.06 -14.59
CA SER A 58 4.44 -6.21 -14.84
C SER A 58 5.12 -5.88 -13.50
N PRO A 59 6.46 -5.91 -13.42
CA PRO A 59 7.20 -5.87 -12.16
C PRO A 59 6.83 -4.68 -11.26
N LEU A 60 6.70 -4.96 -9.96
CA LEU A 60 6.50 -3.98 -8.87
C LEU A 60 7.64 -2.95 -8.80
N ILE A 61 8.80 -3.29 -9.37
CA ILE A 61 9.97 -2.42 -9.44
C ILE A 61 9.94 -1.71 -10.79
N PRO A 62 9.62 -0.39 -10.85
CA PRO A 62 9.83 0.37 -12.07
C PRO A 62 11.33 0.38 -12.37
N ARG A 63 11.71 -0.24 -13.50
CA ARG A 63 13.07 -0.17 -14.04
C ARG A 63 13.47 1.31 -14.14
N ARG A 64 14.69 1.65 -13.75
CA ARG A 64 15.19 3.04 -13.58
C ARG A 64 14.94 3.97 -14.79
N ALA A 65 14.82 3.39 -15.99
CA ALA A 65 14.46 4.08 -17.22
C ALA A 65 13.00 4.61 -17.27
N THR A 66 12.07 4.01 -16.52
CA THR A 66 10.63 4.37 -16.49
C THR A 66 10.30 5.44 -15.44
N LEU A 67 11.19 5.68 -14.47
CA LEU A 67 11.08 6.78 -13.49
C LEU A 67 11.17 8.17 -14.14
N ARG A 68 11.78 8.26 -15.34
CA ARG A 68 11.87 9.50 -16.13
C ARG A 68 10.63 9.80 -16.98
N ALA A 69 9.75 8.82 -17.15
CA ALA A 69 8.49 9.02 -17.87
C ALA A 69 7.45 9.55 -16.87
N ARG A 70 7.11 10.85 -16.97
CA ARG A 70 6.02 11.54 -16.23
C ARG A 70 4.65 11.04 -16.70
N ASN A 71 4.41 9.74 -16.60
CA ASN A 71 3.19 9.10 -17.07
C ASN A 71 2.34 8.75 -15.84
N ALA A 72 1.04 8.97 -15.90
CA ALA A 72 0.11 8.75 -14.78
C ALA A 72 0.18 7.32 -14.20
N THR A 73 0.55 6.33 -15.02
CA THR A 73 0.75 4.94 -14.60
C THR A 73 1.95 4.75 -13.67
N THR A 74 3.04 5.50 -13.85
CA THR A 74 4.19 5.49 -12.95
C THR A 74 3.83 6.14 -11.62
N ALA A 75 3.07 7.24 -11.66
CA ALA A 75 2.60 7.93 -10.45
C ALA A 75 1.73 7.02 -9.58
N SER A 76 0.75 6.30 -10.17
CA SER A 76 -0.05 5.32 -9.42
C SER A 76 0.78 4.19 -8.82
N ARG A 77 1.84 3.72 -9.51
CA ARG A 77 2.72 2.66 -8.98
C ARG A 77 3.55 3.13 -7.81
N VAL A 78 4.16 4.32 -7.91
CA VAL A 78 4.92 4.93 -6.83
C VAL A 78 4.03 5.16 -5.61
N LEU A 79 2.79 5.61 -5.83
CA LEU A 79 1.83 5.81 -4.75
C LEU A 79 1.46 4.50 -4.04
N VAL A 80 1.20 3.41 -4.79
CA VAL A 80 0.91 2.10 -4.18
C VAL A 80 2.12 1.60 -3.37
N LEU A 81 3.33 1.78 -3.87
CA LEU A 81 4.55 1.45 -3.12
C LEU A 81 4.66 2.28 -1.84
N ALA A 82 4.39 3.59 -1.92
CA ALA A 82 4.38 4.48 -0.76
C ALA A 82 3.33 4.05 0.28
N LEU A 83 2.13 3.63 -0.15
CA LEU A 83 1.12 3.07 0.75
C LEU A 83 1.61 1.81 1.45
N VAL A 84 2.17 0.86 0.69
CA VAL A 84 2.67 -0.40 1.28
C VAL A 84 3.78 -0.10 2.29
N LEU A 85 4.70 0.80 1.97
CA LEU A 85 5.76 1.22 2.88
C LEU A 85 5.20 1.92 4.13
N GLY A 86 4.19 2.79 3.96
CA GLY A 86 3.50 3.44 5.07
C GLY A 86 2.85 2.43 6.03
N ILE A 87 2.08 1.47 5.48
CA ILE A 87 1.44 0.39 6.26
C ILE A 87 2.49 -0.47 6.99
N ILE A 88 3.62 -0.79 6.33
CA ILE A 88 4.72 -1.52 6.98
C ILE A 88 5.30 -0.68 8.13
N GLY A 89 5.55 0.62 7.91
CA GLY A 89 6.09 1.53 8.92
C GLY A 89 5.18 1.67 10.15
N THR A 90 3.88 1.91 9.95
CA THR A 90 2.91 1.95 11.06
C THR A 90 2.83 0.62 11.78
N SER A 91 2.82 -0.49 11.05
CA SER A 91 2.75 -1.82 11.67
C SER A 91 3.99 -2.13 12.51
N VAL A 92 5.19 -1.79 12.00
CA VAL A 92 6.44 -1.96 12.73
C VAL A 92 6.46 -1.07 13.98
N SER A 93 6.17 0.22 13.86
CA SER A 93 6.11 1.12 15.02
C SER A 93 5.08 0.65 16.06
N GLY A 94 3.91 0.17 15.65
CA GLY A 94 2.89 -0.36 16.56
C GLY A 94 3.35 -1.64 17.28
N VAL A 95 4.01 -2.57 16.58
CA VAL A 95 4.60 -3.76 17.23
C VAL A 95 5.73 -3.38 18.18
N LEU A 96 6.54 -2.37 17.82
CA LEU A 96 7.60 -1.86 18.67
C LEU A 96 7.03 -1.22 19.95
N MET A 97 5.84 -0.63 19.93
CA MET A 97 5.20 -0.13 21.15
C MET A 97 4.76 -1.24 22.11
N ILE A 98 4.32 -2.38 21.57
CA ILE A 98 3.65 -3.42 22.35
C ILE A 98 4.61 -4.09 23.37
N ASP A 99 5.94 -4.07 23.19
CA ASP A 99 6.87 -4.75 24.13
C ASP A 99 8.31 -4.20 24.24
N ASN A 100 8.62 -3.00 23.74
CA ASN A 100 10.02 -2.54 23.69
C ASN A 100 10.60 -1.89 24.96
N ALA A 101 9.82 -1.62 26.00
CA ALA A 101 10.41 -1.24 27.29
C ALA A 101 11.36 -2.34 27.81
N ARG A 102 11.08 -3.62 27.49
CA ARG A 102 11.93 -4.76 27.85
C ARG A 102 12.97 -5.11 26.79
N ALA A 103 12.65 -5.04 25.49
CA ALA A 103 13.58 -5.44 24.43
C ALA A 103 14.69 -4.40 24.17
N ILE A 104 14.38 -3.10 24.24
CA ILE A 104 15.38 -2.03 24.15
C ILE A 104 16.20 -1.97 25.45
N GLY A 105 15.58 -2.17 26.62
CA GLY A 105 16.30 -2.32 27.90
C GLY A 105 17.29 -3.49 27.89
N LEU A 106 16.92 -4.65 27.32
CA LEU A 106 17.84 -5.78 27.18
C LEU A 106 18.92 -5.57 26.11
N ALA A 107 18.62 -4.91 24.99
CA ALA A 107 19.60 -4.66 23.92
C ALA A 107 20.58 -3.53 24.29
N ALA A 108 20.13 -2.51 25.01
CA ALA A 108 20.96 -1.47 25.60
C ALA A 108 21.83 -2.02 26.73
N ALA A 109 21.27 -2.86 27.61
CA ALA A 109 22.05 -3.58 28.63
C ALA A 109 23.13 -4.50 28.03
N GLN A 110 22.92 -5.03 26.82
CA GLN A 110 23.92 -5.82 26.08
C GLN A 110 24.94 -4.96 25.32
N ALA A 111 24.68 -3.67 25.15
CA ALA A 111 25.58 -2.71 24.50
C ALA A 111 26.49 -1.97 25.49
N VAL A 112 26.18 -1.99 26.79
CA VAL A 112 27.05 -1.45 27.84
C VAL A 112 28.05 -2.53 28.25
N PRO A 113 29.38 -2.34 28.07
CA PRO A 113 30.38 -3.28 28.55
C PRO A 113 30.23 -3.47 30.06
N ALA A 114 30.34 -4.71 30.53
CA ALA A 114 30.22 -5.15 31.93
C ALA A 114 31.30 -4.58 32.90
N ALA A 115 31.92 -3.44 32.58
CA ALA A 115 32.97 -2.79 33.35
C ALA A 115 32.46 -1.73 34.35
N HIS A 116 31.15 -1.52 34.47
CA HIS A 116 30.55 -0.62 35.47
C HIS A 116 29.81 -1.35 36.59
N ALA A 117 30.30 -2.51 37.01
CA ALA A 117 29.89 -3.11 38.28
C ALA A 117 30.71 -2.51 39.43
N SER A 118 30.32 -1.32 39.89
CA SER A 118 30.77 -0.74 41.16
C SER A 118 29.54 -0.35 41.96
N ASP A 119 29.12 -1.29 42.79
CA ASP A 119 28.59 -1.14 44.15
C ASP A 119 28.01 0.22 44.56
N GLY A 120 26.72 0.23 44.95
CA GLY A 120 26.10 1.28 45.74
C GLY A 120 24.90 1.97 45.09
N ASP A 121 23.76 1.90 45.80
CA ASP A 121 22.48 2.61 45.65
C ASP A 121 22.45 3.91 44.80
N ASP A 122 21.30 4.12 44.15
CA ASP A 122 20.79 5.37 43.54
C ASP A 122 21.14 5.69 42.07
N ALA A 123 21.00 4.73 41.13
CA ALA A 123 21.13 4.97 39.69
C ALA A 123 19.90 4.58 38.83
N ASP A 124 18.69 4.66 39.36
CA ASP A 124 17.46 4.23 38.65
C ASP A 124 16.68 5.38 37.95
N GLY A 125 17.30 6.54 37.74
CA GLY A 125 16.68 7.70 37.09
C GLY A 125 16.89 7.78 35.58
N ASP A 126 18.10 7.47 35.10
CA ASP A 126 18.54 7.80 33.73
C ASP A 126 18.00 6.83 32.67
N GLU A 127 17.92 5.53 32.98
CA GLU A 127 17.36 4.52 32.05
C GLU A 127 15.83 4.57 31.93
N ARG A 128 15.14 4.99 33.01
CA ARG A 128 13.68 5.17 33.00
C ARG A 128 13.29 6.39 32.18
N ASP A 129 14.02 7.49 32.30
CA ASP A 129 13.80 8.69 31.47
C ASP A 129 14.09 8.42 29.99
N ALA A 130 15.16 7.69 29.66
CA ALA A 130 15.45 7.30 28.28
C ALA A 130 14.34 6.43 27.67
N GLY A 131 13.78 5.50 28.44
CA GLY A 131 12.65 4.66 28.02
C GLY A 131 11.37 5.45 27.76
N LEU A 132 11.04 6.42 28.62
CA LEU A 132 9.87 7.30 28.47
C LEU A 132 10.00 8.23 27.25
N ILE A 133 11.20 8.76 27.00
CA ILE A 133 11.48 9.59 25.81
C ILE A 133 11.36 8.75 24.54
N ALA A 134 11.88 7.53 24.55
CA ALA A 134 11.78 6.61 23.43
C ALA A 134 10.34 6.18 23.14
N SER A 135 9.54 5.86 24.16
CA SER A 135 8.13 5.50 23.99
C SER A 135 7.30 6.67 23.44
N GLY A 136 7.50 7.88 23.96
CA GLY A 136 6.82 9.08 23.44
C GLY A 136 7.20 9.40 22.00
N SER A 137 8.48 9.24 21.64
CA SER A 137 8.94 9.42 20.25
C SER A 137 8.36 8.37 19.30
N LEU A 138 8.18 7.14 19.77
CA LEU A 138 7.53 6.08 18.98
C LEU A 138 6.04 6.36 18.79
N GLU A 139 5.36 6.88 19.81
CA GLU A 139 3.96 7.34 19.76
C GLU A 139 3.72 8.38 18.68
N GLU A 140 4.50 9.47 18.74
CA GLU A 140 4.43 10.53 17.75
C GLU A 140 4.74 10.00 16.34
N LEU A 141 5.74 9.12 16.20
CA LEU A 141 6.08 8.51 14.91
C LEU A 141 4.94 7.61 14.39
N HIS A 142 4.31 6.81 15.24
CA HIS A 142 3.21 5.94 14.84
C HIS A 142 2.00 6.74 14.39
N GLU A 143 1.62 7.77 15.16
CA GLU A 143 0.53 8.68 14.81
C GLU A 143 0.82 9.40 13.48
N PHE A 144 2.03 9.94 13.33
CA PHE A 144 2.46 10.58 12.09
C PHE A 144 2.37 9.63 10.90
N LEU A 145 2.90 8.41 11.04
CA LEU A 145 2.86 7.39 9.99
C LEU A 145 1.42 6.95 9.68
N ALA A 146 0.55 6.85 10.68
CA ALA A 146 -0.87 6.50 10.52
C ALA A 146 -1.60 7.58 9.70
N ASN A 147 -1.43 8.85 10.08
CA ASN A 147 -2.01 9.98 9.38
C ASN A 147 -1.45 10.13 7.96
N ALA A 148 -0.14 9.95 7.77
CA ALA A 148 0.49 9.96 6.45
C ALA A 148 -0.04 8.84 5.55
N THR A 149 -0.19 7.62 6.10
CA THR A 149 -0.73 6.47 5.37
C THR A 149 -2.19 6.70 4.97
N LEU A 150 -2.99 7.29 5.87
CA LEU A 150 -4.38 7.65 5.57
C LEU A 150 -4.46 8.71 4.46
N ALA A 151 -3.62 9.74 4.51
CA ALA A 151 -3.54 10.76 3.47
C ALA A 151 -3.16 10.17 2.10
N LEU A 152 -2.18 9.26 2.08
CA LEU A 152 -1.80 8.53 0.86
C LEU A 152 -2.95 7.65 0.35
N ALA A 153 -3.71 7.00 1.23
CA ALA A 153 -4.89 6.23 0.87
C ALA A 153 -5.99 7.10 0.26
N GLY A 154 -6.26 8.27 0.84
CA GLY A 154 -7.17 9.26 0.26
C GLY A 154 -6.73 9.71 -1.13
N LEU A 155 -5.45 10.07 -1.27
CA LEU A 155 -4.86 10.44 -2.57
C LEU A 155 -4.97 9.29 -3.59
N HIS A 156 -4.80 8.04 -3.16
CA HIS A 156 -4.95 6.86 -4.01
C HIS A 156 -6.38 6.74 -4.56
N VAL A 157 -7.38 6.91 -3.71
CA VAL A 157 -8.80 6.91 -4.12
C VAL A 157 -9.08 8.08 -5.06
N VAL A 158 -8.63 9.29 -4.73
CA VAL A 158 -8.82 10.49 -5.57
C VAL A 158 -8.21 10.31 -6.95
N LEU A 159 -6.99 9.77 -7.06
CA LEU A 159 -6.35 9.52 -8.36
C LEU A 159 -7.09 8.46 -9.18
N LEU A 160 -7.66 7.43 -8.54
CA LEU A 160 -8.50 6.45 -9.23
C LEU A 160 -9.78 7.09 -9.79
N PHE A 161 -10.45 7.94 -9.00
CA PHE A 161 -11.71 8.58 -9.40
C PHE A 161 -11.52 9.76 -10.37
N GLY A 162 -10.47 10.57 -10.18
CA GLY A 162 -10.18 11.76 -10.97
C GLY A 162 -9.65 11.45 -12.37
N TRP A 163 -8.84 10.39 -12.52
CA TRP A 163 -8.17 10.11 -13.80
C TRP A 163 -8.95 9.17 -14.74
N ARG A 164 -9.95 8.42 -14.24
CA ARG A 164 -10.75 7.47 -15.02
C ARG A 164 -12.07 8.04 -15.58
N ARG A 165 -12.42 9.31 -15.31
CA ARG A 165 -13.66 9.92 -15.85
C ARG A 165 -13.76 10.02 -17.39
N PRO A 166 -12.70 10.34 -18.17
CA PRO A 166 -12.87 10.53 -19.62
C PRO A 166 -12.94 9.23 -20.44
N LEU A 167 -12.68 8.06 -19.85
CA LEU A 167 -12.74 6.77 -20.55
C LEU A 167 -14.10 6.06 -20.39
N ALA A 168 -14.93 6.44 -19.42
CA ALA A 168 -16.30 5.97 -19.29
C ALA A 168 -17.26 6.73 -20.24
N LEU A 169 -16.91 7.98 -20.58
CA LEU A 169 -17.72 8.81 -21.48
C LEU A 169 -17.63 8.35 -22.94
N THR A 170 -16.51 7.79 -23.41
CA THR A 170 -16.42 7.24 -24.77
C THR A 170 -17.10 5.88 -24.93
N THR A 171 -17.34 5.16 -23.83
CA THR A 171 -18.16 3.94 -23.83
C THR A 171 -19.65 4.22 -23.69
N LEU A 172 -20.04 5.39 -23.18
CA LEU A 172 -21.45 5.81 -23.07
C LEU A 172 -21.90 6.64 -24.29
N PHE A 173 -21.03 7.51 -24.79
CA PHE A 173 -21.17 8.17 -26.10
C PHE A 173 -20.42 7.33 -27.13
N GLY A 174 -21.08 6.25 -27.55
CA GLY A 174 -20.53 5.29 -28.50
C GLY A 174 -19.91 5.94 -29.73
N PRO A 175 -18.97 5.26 -30.40
CA PRO A 175 -18.31 5.78 -31.58
C PRO A 175 -19.37 6.21 -32.59
N GLY A 176 -19.47 7.52 -32.84
CA GLY A 176 -20.40 8.07 -33.82
C GLY A 176 -20.25 7.27 -35.11
N ARG A 177 -21.33 6.60 -35.52
CA ARG A 177 -21.39 5.80 -36.74
C ARG A 177 -20.82 6.64 -37.88
N ARG A 178 -19.61 6.29 -38.34
CA ARG A 178 -19.15 6.74 -39.66
C ARG A 178 -20.16 6.18 -40.65
N ARG A 179 -20.94 7.07 -41.26
CA ARG A 179 -21.77 6.75 -42.44
C ARG A 179 -20.83 6.14 -43.47
N THR A 180 -20.90 4.83 -43.62
CA THR A 180 -20.42 4.14 -44.81
C THR A 180 -21.24 4.68 -45.97
N VAL A 181 -20.64 5.55 -46.78
CA VAL A 181 -21.20 5.94 -48.08
C VAL A 181 -21.07 4.70 -48.97
N SER A 182 -22.18 4.00 -49.17
CA SER A 182 -22.28 2.89 -50.12
C SER A 182 -21.98 3.44 -51.52
N ARG A 183 -20.83 3.09 -52.09
CA ARG A 183 -20.50 3.34 -53.49
C ARG A 183 -21.39 2.44 -54.37
N PRO A 184 -22.09 2.95 -55.40
CA PRO A 184 -22.92 2.10 -56.26
C PRO A 184 -22.05 1.07 -56.99
N ALA A 185 -22.59 -0.14 -57.15
CA ALA A 185 -21.95 -1.26 -57.80
C ALA A 185 -21.53 -0.91 -59.24
N ALA A 186 -20.25 -1.12 -59.56
CA ALA A 186 -19.78 -1.12 -60.93
C ALA A 186 -20.29 -2.39 -61.62
N THR A 187 -20.94 -2.21 -62.77
CA THR A 187 -21.43 -3.26 -63.66
C THR A 187 -20.29 -4.11 -64.23
N PRO A 188 -20.44 -5.45 -64.35
CA PRO A 188 -19.43 -6.29 -64.98
C PRO A 188 -19.44 -6.09 -66.51
N SER A 189 -18.31 -5.65 -67.07
CA SER A 189 -18.05 -5.67 -68.51
C SER A 189 -17.66 -7.09 -68.94
N THR A 190 -18.42 -7.65 -69.89
CA THR A 190 -18.15 -8.91 -70.60
C THR A 190 -16.84 -8.87 -71.39
N PRO A 191 -16.08 -9.97 -71.48
CA PRO A 191 -14.94 -10.05 -72.38
C PRO A 191 -15.44 -10.37 -73.80
N SER A 192 -15.22 -9.45 -74.74
CA SER A 192 -15.32 -9.76 -76.17
C SER A 192 -14.17 -10.68 -76.54
N ALA A 193 -14.50 -11.93 -76.86
CA ALA A 193 -13.68 -12.77 -77.70
C ALA A 193 -13.95 -12.36 -79.15
N GLU A 194 -12.94 -11.86 -79.84
CA GLU A 194 -12.94 -11.80 -81.30
C GLU A 194 -11.63 -12.39 -81.82
N SER A 195 -11.80 -13.09 -82.93
CA SER A 195 -10.94 -13.98 -83.69
C SER A 195 -9.79 -13.30 -84.42
#